data_AF-A0A258D748-F1
#
_entry.id   AF-A0A258D748-F1
#
_cell.length_a   1.000
_cell.length_b   1.000
_cell.length_c   1.000
_cell.angle_alpha   90.00
_cell.angle_beta   90.00
_cell.angle_gamma   90.00
#
_symmetry.space_group_name_H-M   'P 1'
#
loop_
_entity.id
_entity.type
_entity.pdbx_description
1 polymer ?
#
loop_
_entity_poly.entity_id
_entity_poly.type
_entity_poly.pdbx_seq_one_letter_code
_entity_poly.pdbx_strand_id
1 'polypeptide(L)'
;LGGELLKRSAQPVAQSLIDGVIAGNVRLALARAEPKTRFNPDRIATVAERIEGGGYRLTGSKTLVVGAPWADHILVVARLEGRPEDRSGLGVFVVPCDAAGLRLASYPTIDGRRASDIDLSGVVVSDDACLLEGDVAIEGLDAAQDAATAAICAEGVGVMRRLLGETHVYLNERKQFGVPLASFQALQHRMADMLVALELSSAHAYRAASAVSSACATDRGAAVSAAKAFIGRAAHRMGQEAIQMQTIISLVSAGLGMALAPASLRKLARAGVRYVDLVDPPILETGLVWRRDEAAPTLQGLLRLAGVDGPALD
;
A
#
# COMPACT_ATOMS: atom_id res chain seq x y z
N LEU A 1 -2.26 -2.89 -13.33
CA LEU A 1 -0.97 -3.52 -13.73
C LEU A 1 -1.19 -4.49 -14.89
N GLY A 2 -1.79 -5.67 -14.67
CA GLY A 2 -1.93 -6.68 -15.73
C GLY A 2 -2.66 -6.22 -16.99
N GLY A 3 -3.78 -5.51 -16.85
CA GLY A 3 -4.54 -5.00 -18.01
C GLY A 3 -3.74 -4.05 -18.92
N GLU A 4 -2.81 -3.26 -18.38
CA GLU A 4 -2.01 -2.33 -19.20
C GLU A 4 -0.97 -3.07 -20.06
N LEU A 5 -0.43 -4.18 -19.53
CA LEU A 5 0.48 -5.06 -20.24
C LEU A 5 -0.27 -5.87 -21.31
N LEU A 6 -1.43 -6.43 -20.97
CA LEU A 6 -2.22 -7.23 -21.91
C LEU A 6 -2.67 -6.40 -23.12
N LYS A 7 -3.07 -5.13 -22.93
CA LYS A 7 -3.47 -4.23 -24.03
C LYS A 7 -2.38 -3.97 -25.08
N ARG A 8 -1.11 -4.22 -24.73
CA ARG A 8 0.05 -4.04 -25.64
C ARG A 8 0.46 -5.32 -26.34
N SER A 9 -0.05 -6.46 -25.90
CA SER A 9 0.29 -7.74 -26.49
C SER A 9 -0.56 -7.98 -27.74
N ALA A 10 0.07 -8.47 -28.80
CA ALA A 10 -0.64 -8.95 -29.99
C ALA A 10 -1.06 -10.43 -29.87
N GLN A 11 -0.74 -11.10 -28.76
CA GLN A 11 -1.02 -12.53 -28.60
C GLN A 11 -2.53 -12.78 -28.38
N PRO A 12 -3.14 -13.80 -29.01
CA PRO A 12 -4.56 -14.13 -28.81
C PRO A 12 -4.94 -14.44 -27.36
N VAL A 13 -4.00 -15.01 -26.59
CA VAL A 13 -4.19 -15.27 -25.15
C VAL A 13 -4.42 -13.97 -24.38
N ALA A 14 -3.83 -12.85 -24.81
CA ALA A 14 -4.00 -11.57 -24.14
C ALA A 14 -5.45 -11.07 -24.23
N GLN A 15 -6.08 -11.19 -25.41
CA GLN A 15 -7.47 -10.81 -25.60
C GLN A 15 -8.41 -11.67 -24.73
N SER A 16 -8.19 -12.99 -24.71
CA SER A 16 -8.98 -13.91 -23.88
C SER A 16 -8.88 -13.58 -22.39
N LEU A 17 -7.67 -13.22 -21.92
CA LEU A 17 -7.45 -12.79 -20.53
C LEU A 17 -8.11 -11.44 -20.24
N ILE A 18 -8.07 -10.48 -21.17
CA ILE A 18 -8.75 -9.18 -21.02
C ILE A 18 -10.26 -9.41 -20.84
N ASP A 19 -10.87 -10.21 -21.71
CA ASP A 19 -12.30 -10.50 -21.65
C ASP A 19 -12.67 -11.16 -20.32
N GLY A 20 -11.84 -12.11 -19.87
CA GLY A 20 -12.04 -12.76 -18.57
C GLY A 20 -11.89 -11.83 -17.36
N VAL A 21 -10.90 -10.93 -17.40
CA VAL A 21 -10.71 -9.92 -16.35
C VAL A 21 -11.91 -8.97 -16.31
N ILE A 22 -12.41 -8.52 -17.45
CA ILE A 22 -13.60 -7.65 -17.54
C ILE A 22 -14.84 -8.38 -17.01
N ALA A 23 -14.98 -9.67 -17.33
CA ALA A 23 -16.06 -10.51 -16.81
C ALA A 23 -15.92 -10.85 -15.31
N GLY A 24 -14.76 -10.59 -14.69
CA GLY A 24 -14.48 -10.90 -13.30
C GLY A 24 -14.22 -12.39 -13.01
N ASN A 25 -13.98 -13.20 -14.05
CA ASN A 25 -13.70 -14.64 -13.91
C ASN A 25 -12.20 -14.97 -13.93
N VAL A 26 -11.34 -14.01 -14.31
CA VAL A 26 -9.88 -14.14 -14.30
C VAL A 26 -9.28 -13.05 -13.42
N ARG A 27 -8.40 -13.47 -12.51
CA ARG A 27 -7.60 -12.62 -11.63
C ARG A 27 -6.13 -12.74 -12.01
N LEU A 28 -5.46 -11.60 -12.08
CA LEU A 28 -4.06 -11.50 -12.47
C LEU A 28 -3.20 -10.96 -11.34
N ALA A 29 -1.97 -11.45 -11.24
CA ALA A 29 -0.92 -10.84 -10.44
C ALA A 29 0.31 -10.53 -11.30
N LEU A 30 1.04 -9.45 -11.01
CA LEU A 30 2.28 -9.09 -11.71
C LEU A 30 3.48 -9.39 -10.82
N ALA A 31 4.35 -10.27 -11.29
CA ALA A 31 5.57 -10.68 -10.60
C ALA A 31 6.81 -10.03 -11.27
N ARG A 32 7.07 -8.77 -10.89
CA ARG A 32 8.26 -8.00 -11.33
C ARG A 32 9.39 -8.06 -10.31
N ALA A 33 9.11 -7.69 -9.05
CA ALA A 33 10.12 -7.56 -8.00
C ALA A 33 10.78 -8.88 -7.61
N GLU A 34 12.06 -8.82 -7.26
CA GLU A 34 12.88 -9.97 -6.86
C GLU A 34 13.60 -9.74 -5.53
N PRO A 35 14.07 -10.80 -4.87
CA PRO A 35 15.03 -10.66 -3.80
C PRO A 35 16.25 -9.83 -4.27
N LYS A 36 16.68 -8.86 -3.47
CA LYS A 36 17.83 -7.97 -3.73
C LYS A 36 17.61 -6.89 -4.81
N THR A 37 16.40 -6.68 -5.32
CA THR A 37 16.06 -5.55 -6.21
C THR A 37 16.45 -4.17 -5.64
N ARG A 38 16.41 -3.96 -4.31
CA ARG A 38 16.85 -2.73 -3.60
C ARG A 38 16.42 -1.42 -4.31
N PHE A 39 15.16 -1.31 -4.69
CA PHE A 39 14.54 -0.17 -5.41
C PHE A 39 14.94 0.02 -6.88
N ASN A 40 15.75 -0.86 -7.48
CA ASN A 40 15.98 -0.87 -8.92
C ASN A 40 15.00 -1.84 -9.62
N PRO A 41 13.86 -1.39 -10.18
CA PRO A 41 12.86 -2.27 -10.78
C PRO A 41 13.32 -2.99 -12.05
N ASP A 42 14.47 -2.59 -12.61
CA ASP A 42 15.07 -3.19 -13.79
C ASP A 42 16.04 -4.33 -13.42
N ARG A 43 16.37 -4.46 -12.12
CA ARG A 43 17.16 -5.58 -11.60
C ARG A 43 16.34 -6.88 -11.58
N ILE A 44 16.45 -7.65 -12.65
CA ILE A 44 15.74 -8.91 -12.88
C ILE A 44 16.74 -10.03 -13.20
N ALA A 45 16.90 -10.97 -12.28
CA ALA A 45 17.72 -12.17 -12.40
C ALA A 45 16.92 -13.41 -12.80
N THR A 46 15.58 -13.40 -12.70
CA THR A 46 14.74 -14.46 -13.29
C THR A 46 14.97 -14.52 -14.79
N VAL A 47 15.25 -15.70 -15.32
CA VAL A 47 15.57 -15.94 -16.74
C VAL A 47 14.44 -16.68 -17.44
N ALA A 48 14.28 -16.41 -18.73
CA ALA A 48 13.44 -17.16 -19.66
C ALA A 48 14.29 -17.63 -20.84
N GLU A 49 14.59 -18.93 -20.89
CA GLU A 49 15.43 -19.52 -21.92
C GLU A 49 14.55 -20.19 -22.98
N ARG A 50 14.84 -19.97 -24.27
CA ARG A 50 14.16 -20.70 -25.35
C ARG A 50 14.49 -22.20 -25.24
N ILE A 51 13.49 -23.05 -25.46
CA ILE A 51 13.67 -24.50 -25.47
C ILE A 51 13.57 -25.07 -26.89
N GLU A 52 14.23 -26.19 -27.12
CA GLU A 52 14.07 -26.96 -28.37
C GLU A 52 12.62 -27.43 -28.51
N GLY A 53 12.04 -27.22 -29.70
CA GLY A 53 10.63 -27.54 -29.97
C GLY A 53 9.64 -26.40 -29.73
N GLY A 54 10.11 -25.23 -29.30
CA GLY A 54 9.30 -24.02 -29.13
C GLY A 54 8.93 -23.72 -27.67
N GLY A 55 8.72 -22.45 -27.36
CA GLY A 55 8.43 -21.96 -26.03
C GLY A 55 9.65 -21.62 -25.18
N TYR A 56 9.40 -21.44 -23.88
CA TYR A 56 10.38 -20.94 -22.92
C TYR A 56 10.38 -21.73 -21.61
N ARG A 57 11.56 -21.81 -20.99
CA ARG A 57 11.77 -22.30 -19.64
C ARG A 57 12.10 -21.14 -18.72
N LEU A 58 11.28 -20.90 -17.71
CA LEU A 58 11.44 -19.84 -16.74
C LEU A 58 12.05 -20.38 -15.44
N THR A 59 13.12 -19.73 -14.97
CA THR A 59 13.79 -20.07 -13.72
C THR A 59 14.13 -18.81 -12.93
N GLY A 60 13.77 -18.76 -11.66
CA GLY A 60 14.06 -17.62 -10.79
C GLY A 60 13.10 -17.50 -9.61
N SER A 61 13.19 -16.38 -8.91
CA SER A 61 12.36 -16.10 -7.74
C SER A 61 11.81 -14.68 -7.76
N LYS A 62 10.55 -14.54 -7.38
CA LYS A 62 9.84 -13.26 -7.26
C LYS A 62 9.42 -13.04 -5.82
N THR A 63 9.34 -11.79 -5.41
CA THR A 63 8.96 -11.43 -4.04
C THR A 63 7.85 -10.38 -4.02
N LEU A 64 7.04 -10.42 -2.96
CA LEU A 64 5.97 -9.46 -2.72
C LEU A 64 4.99 -9.35 -3.90
N VAL A 65 4.61 -10.49 -4.47
CA VAL A 65 3.66 -10.54 -5.58
C VAL A 65 2.25 -10.38 -5.02
N VAL A 66 1.82 -9.13 -4.90
CA VAL A 66 0.51 -8.75 -4.34
C VAL A 66 -0.61 -9.38 -5.15
N GLY A 67 -1.56 -10.00 -4.47
CA GLY A 67 -2.73 -10.65 -5.09
C GLY A 67 -2.46 -12.04 -5.67
N ALA A 68 -1.21 -12.51 -5.73
CA ALA A 68 -0.87 -13.86 -6.21
C ALA A 68 -1.65 -15.00 -5.54
N PRO A 69 -1.96 -14.96 -4.22
CA PRO A 69 -2.74 -16.02 -3.59
C PRO A 69 -4.17 -16.18 -4.11
N TRP A 70 -4.65 -15.22 -4.90
CA TRP A 70 -5.97 -15.23 -5.54
C TRP A 70 -5.87 -15.15 -7.06
N ALA A 71 -4.68 -15.14 -7.63
CA ALA A 71 -4.53 -15.05 -9.08
C ALA A 71 -4.87 -16.40 -9.72
N ASP A 72 -5.45 -16.34 -10.91
CA ASP A 72 -5.60 -17.50 -11.80
C ASP A 72 -4.40 -17.58 -12.74
N HIS A 73 -3.82 -16.42 -13.10
CA HIS A 73 -2.58 -16.32 -13.87
C HIS A 73 -1.63 -15.27 -13.30
N ILE A 74 -0.33 -15.52 -13.45
CA ILE A 74 0.75 -14.63 -13.03
C ILE A 74 1.48 -14.12 -14.26
N LEU A 75 1.58 -12.79 -14.37
CA LEU A 75 2.43 -12.15 -15.36
C LEU A 75 3.85 -12.07 -14.78
N VAL A 76 4.74 -12.90 -15.29
CA VAL A 76 6.13 -13.01 -14.81
C VAL A 76 7.04 -12.19 -15.71
N VAL A 77 7.74 -11.23 -15.13
CA VAL A 77 8.81 -10.52 -15.83
C VAL A 77 10.07 -11.37 -15.77
N ALA A 78 10.67 -11.70 -16.90
CA ALA A 78 11.88 -12.50 -16.95
C ALA A 78 12.85 -11.95 -17.99
N ARG A 79 14.13 -12.26 -17.82
CA ARG A 79 15.21 -11.86 -18.70
C ARG A 79 15.38 -12.87 -19.82
N LEU A 80 15.29 -12.37 -21.05
CA LEU A 80 15.60 -13.11 -22.27
C LEU A 80 17.09 -13.06 -22.58
N GLU A 81 17.72 -11.90 -22.32
CA GLU A 81 19.14 -11.66 -22.60
C GLU A 81 19.75 -10.56 -21.71
N GLY A 82 21.07 -10.47 -21.70
CA GLY A 82 21.81 -9.48 -20.92
C GLY A 82 22.05 -9.86 -19.46
N ARG A 83 22.49 -8.89 -18.67
CA ARG A 83 22.81 -9.04 -17.24
C ARG A 83 21.64 -8.60 -16.37
N PRO A 84 21.53 -9.08 -15.11
CA PRO A 84 20.40 -8.75 -14.25
C PRO A 84 20.10 -7.25 -14.10
N GLU A 85 21.12 -6.39 -14.13
CA GLU A 85 20.99 -4.93 -13.97
C GLU A 85 20.66 -4.20 -15.27
N ASP A 86 20.69 -4.88 -16.42
CA ASP A 86 20.46 -4.27 -17.73
C ASP A 86 18.98 -3.95 -17.93
N ARG A 87 18.67 -2.74 -18.40
CA ARG A 87 17.29 -2.33 -18.65
C ARG A 87 16.63 -3.06 -19.83
N SER A 88 17.43 -3.39 -20.85
CA SER A 88 16.98 -4.14 -22.04
C SER A 88 16.94 -5.65 -21.79
N GLY A 89 16.40 -6.39 -22.77
CA GLY A 89 16.40 -7.86 -22.75
C GLY A 89 15.36 -8.48 -21.81
N LEU A 90 14.29 -7.75 -21.48
CA LEU A 90 13.19 -8.24 -20.66
C LEU A 90 12.03 -8.77 -21.53
N GLY A 91 11.31 -9.74 -20.97
CA GLY A 91 10.04 -10.23 -21.47
C GLY A 91 8.99 -10.34 -20.36
N VAL A 92 7.72 -10.33 -20.76
CA VAL A 92 6.58 -10.54 -19.86
C VAL A 92 5.83 -11.79 -20.31
N PHE A 93 5.75 -12.77 -19.43
CA PHE A 93 5.17 -14.08 -19.70
C PHE A 93 3.89 -14.27 -18.89
N VAL A 94 2.87 -14.86 -19.47
CA VAL A 94 1.73 -15.36 -18.69
C VAL A 94 1.98 -16.79 -18.24
N VAL A 95 1.84 -17.04 -16.93
CA VAL A 95 2.03 -18.36 -16.32
C VAL A 95 0.75 -18.71 -15.53
N PRO A 96 0.07 -19.83 -15.85
CA PRO A 96 -1.03 -20.35 -15.03
C PRO A 96 -0.56 -20.63 -13.60
N CYS A 97 -1.40 -20.34 -12.59
CA CYS A 97 -1.03 -20.55 -11.17
C CYS A 97 -0.82 -22.03 -10.78
N ASP A 98 -1.31 -22.97 -11.59
CA ASP A 98 -1.15 -24.41 -11.43
C ASP A 98 -0.03 -25.00 -12.32
N ALA A 99 0.77 -24.15 -12.99
CA ALA A 99 1.86 -24.60 -13.84
C ALA A 99 2.89 -25.44 -13.08
N ALA A 100 3.32 -26.55 -13.69
CA ALA A 100 4.34 -27.41 -13.10
C ALA A 100 5.66 -26.64 -12.89
N GLY A 101 6.24 -26.77 -11.70
CA GLY A 101 7.46 -26.06 -11.31
C GLY A 101 7.24 -24.66 -10.73
N LEU A 102 5.99 -24.18 -10.66
CA LEU A 102 5.63 -22.93 -9.98
C LEU A 102 5.26 -23.21 -8.52
N ARG A 103 5.86 -22.47 -7.58
CA ARG A 103 5.53 -22.55 -6.15
C ARG A 103 5.22 -21.17 -5.60
N LEU A 104 4.11 -21.04 -4.86
CA LEU A 104 3.71 -19.82 -4.16
C LEU A 104 3.84 -20.00 -2.64
N ALA A 105 4.59 -19.13 -1.99
CA ALA A 105 4.66 -18.99 -0.53
C ALA A 105 3.85 -17.75 -0.11
N SER A 106 2.60 -17.95 0.32
CA SER A 106 1.64 -16.88 0.54
C SER A 106 1.64 -16.36 1.98
N TYR A 107 1.51 -15.04 2.16
CA TYR A 107 1.50 -14.38 3.46
C TYR A 107 0.62 -13.11 3.48
N PRO A 108 0.12 -12.69 4.66
CA PRO A 108 -0.51 -11.39 4.82
C PRO A 108 0.53 -10.26 4.84
N THR A 109 0.16 -9.09 4.34
CA THR A 109 0.95 -7.85 4.45
C THR A 109 0.47 -6.99 5.62
N ILE A 110 1.27 -5.99 6.02
CA ILE A 110 1.01 -5.14 7.20
C ILE A 110 -0.34 -4.40 7.13
N ASP A 111 -0.83 -4.15 5.93
CA ASP A 111 -2.10 -3.49 5.62
C ASP A 111 -3.27 -4.47 5.40
N GLY A 112 -3.09 -5.75 5.74
CA GLY A 112 -4.12 -6.79 5.63
C GLY A 112 -4.36 -7.32 4.22
N ARG A 113 -3.61 -6.86 3.21
CA ARG A 113 -3.62 -7.47 1.88
C ARG A 113 -2.90 -8.83 1.91
N ARG A 114 -2.92 -9.54 0.78
CA ARG A 114 -2.18 -10.81 0.62
C ARG A 114 -1.17 -10.71 -0.51
N ALA A 115 -0.01 -11.32 -0.31
CA ALA A 115 1.03 -11.47 -1.31
C ALA A 115 1.60 -12.89 -1.29
N SER A 116 2.35 -13.24 -2.33
CA SER A 116 3.20 -14.43 -2.35
C SER A 116 4.62 -14.08 -2.72
N ASP A 117 5.58 -14.78 -2.14
CA ASP A 117 6.86 -15.01 -2.79
C ASP A 117 6.71 -16.22 -3.70
N ILE A 118 7.37 -16.19 -4.86
CA ILE A 118 7.17 -17.17 -5.93
C ILE A 118 8.52 -17.74 -6.34
N ASP A 119 8.61 -19.06 -6.45
CA ASP A 119 9.75 -19.75 -7.05
C ASP A 119 9.32 -20.41 -8.36
N LEU A 120 10.12 -20.18 -9.40
CA LEU A 120 10.00 -20.80 -10.71
C LEU A 120 11.15 -21.78 -10.89
N SER A 121 10.85 -23.08 -10.89
CA SER A 121 11.82 -24.16 -11.02
C SER A 121 11.73 -24.79 -12.41
N GLY A 122 12.14 -24.04 -13.44
CA GLY A 122 12.12 -24.51 -14.81
C GLY A 122 10.72 -24.65 -15.40
N VAL A 123 9.82 -23.70 -15.07
CA VAL A 123 8.43 -23.66 -15.57
C VAL A 123 8.44 -23.51 -17.09
N VAL A 124 7.74 -24.40 -17.79
CA VAL A 124 7.67 -24.38 -19.25
C VAL A 124 6.39 -23.70 -19.71
N VAL A 125 6.52 -22.77 -20.66
CA VAL A 125 5.39 -22.07 -21.30
C VAL A 125 5.57 -22.05 -22.82
N SER A 126 4.47 -21.96 -23.57
CA SER A 126 4.52 -21.89 -25.04
C SER A 126 5.00 -20.52 -25.54
N ASP A 127 5.28 -20.39 -26.85
CA ASP A 127 5.74 -19.13 -27.44
C ASP A 127 4.69 -18.00 -27.30
N ASP A 128 3.42 -18.35 -27.45
CA ASP A 128 2.25 -17.49 -27.31
C ASP A 128 1.99 -17.04 -25.87
N ALA A 129 2.66 -17.65 -24.88
CA ALA A 129 2.69 -17.15 -23.51
C ALA A 129 3.64 -15.95 -23.30
N CYS A 130 4.57 -15.71 -24.24
CA CYS A 130 5.37 -14.48 -24.26
C CYS A 130 4.50 -13.32 -24.77
N LEU A 131 4.00 -12.51 -23.83
CA LEU A 131 3.07 -11.42 -24.13
C LEU A 131 3.78 -10.21 -24.74
N LEU A 132 4.94 -9.87 -24.20
CA LEU A 132 5.75 -8.72 -24.59
C LEU A 132 7.24 -9.09 -24.49
N GLU A 133 8.06 -8.55 -25.38
CA GLU A 133 9.52 -8.71 -25.35
C GLU A 133 10.22 -7.41 -25.78
N GLY A 134 11.48 -7.25 -25.37
CA GLY A 134 12.32 -6.12 -25.76
C GLY A 134 11.79 -4.77 -25.27
N ASP A 135 11.92 -3.73 -26.10
CA ASP A 135 11.56 -2.36 -25.73
C ASP A 135 10.07 -2.21 -25.40
N VAL A 136 9.20 -2.97 -26.07
CA VAL A 136 7.75 -2.95 -25.80
C VAL A 136 7.43 -3.48 -24.40
N ALA A 137 8.20 -4.47 -23.91
CA ALA A 137 8.06 -4.95 -22.54
C ALA A 137 8.44 -3.86 -21.52
N ILE A 138 9.53 -3.13 -21.76
CA ILE A 138 10.01 -2.06 -20.88
C ILE A 138 9.00 -0.92 -20.83
N GLU A 139 8.58 -0.43 -22.00
CA GLU A 139 7.57 0.63 -22.09
C GLU A 139 6.24 0.23 -21.45
N GLY A 140 5.81 -1.01 -21.66
CA GLY A 140 4.62 -1.57 -21.04
C GLY A 140 4.72 -1.65 -19.52
N LEU A 141 5.86 -2.10 -19.00
CA LEU A 141 6.11 -2.20 -17.56
C LEU A 141 6.14 -0.83 -16.87
N ASP A 142 6.74 0.17 -17.51
CA ASP A 142 6.76 1.54 -17.00
C ASP A 142 5.39 2.19 -17.07
N ALA A 143 4.67 2.06 -18.18
CA ALA A 143 3.29 2.54 -18.29
C ALA A 143 2.36 1.87 -17.27
N ALA A 144 2.51 0.56 -17.05
CA ALA A 144 1.76 -0.16 -16.03
C ALA A 144 2.05 0.37 -14.62
N GLN A 145 3.33 0.62 -14.31
CA GLN A 145 3.77 1.19 -13.03
C GLN A 145 3.21 2.60 -12.83
N ASP A 146 3.24 3.44 -13.86
CA ASP A 146 2.67 4.80 -13.84
C ASP A 146 1.16 4.75 -13.55
N ALA A 147 0.43 3.92 -14.30
CA ALA A 147 -1.02 3.76 -14.14
C ALA A 147 -1.39 3.24 -12.74
N ALA A 148 -0.65 2.26 -12.22
CA ALA A 148 -0.87 1.75 -10.87
C ALA A 148 -0.58 2.79 -9.79
N THR A 149 0.48 3.58 -9.98
CA THR A 149 0.86 4.64 -9.05
C THR A 149 -0.19 5.76 -9.03
N ALA A 150 -0.74 6.14 -10.19
CA ALA A 150 -1.84 7.08 -10.29
C ALA A 150 -3.11 6.55 -9.58
N ALA A 151 -3.43 5.26 -9.73
CA ALA A 151 -4.56 4.64 -9.05
C ALA A 151 -4.40 4.66 -7.51
N ILE A 152 -3.21 4.33 -6.99
CA ILE A 152 -2.90 4.42 -5.55
C ILE A 152 -3.00 5.86 -5.05
N CYS A 153 -2.61 6.85 -5.86
CA CYS A 153 -2.78 8.25 -5.51
C CYS A 153 -4.26 8.64 -5.37
N ALA A 154 -5.11 8.16 -6.28
CA ALA A 154 -6.55 8.39 -6.22
C ALA A 154 -7.18 7.70 -4.98
N GLU A 155 -6.77 6.47 -4.65
CA GLU A 155 -7.16 5.79 -3.41
C GLU A 155 -6.76 6.62 -2.19
N GLY A 156 -5.51 7.10 -2.14
CA GLY A 156 -5.00 7.95 -1.06
C GLY A 156 -5.83 9.21 -0.84
N VAL A 157 -6.23 9.90 -1.92
CA VAL A 157 -7.14 11.06 -1.83
C VAL A 157 -8.50 10.67 -1.26
N GLY A 158 -9.04 9.52 -1.65
CA GLY A 158 -10.28 8.98 -1.07
C GLY A 158 -10.17 8.75 0.44
N VAL A 159 -9.07 8.14 0.89
CA VAL A 159 -8.77 7.93 2.32
C VAL A 159 -8.65 9.28 3.05
N MET A 160 -7.93 10.25 2.50
CA MET A 160 -7.77 11.58 3.09
C MET A 160 -9.13 12.29 3.24
N ARG A 161 -10.01 12.20 2.24
CA ARG A 161 -11.36 12.77 2.28
C ARG A 161 -12.20 12.13 3.37
N ARG A 162 -12.17 10.80 3.50
CA ARG A 162 -12.88 10.07 4.55
C ARG A 162 -12.38 10.49 5.93
N LEU A 163 -11.06 10.53 6.11
CA LEU A 163 -10.40 10.92 7.36
C LEU A 163 -10.79 12.34 7.80
N LEU A 164 -10.78 13.30 6.87
CA LEU A 164 -11.20 14.68 7.14
C LEU A 164 -12.68 14.71 7.59
N GLY A 165 -13.56 14.01 6.87
CA GLY A 165 -14.98 13.94 7.20
C GLY A 165 -15.26 13.31 8.57
N GLU A 166 -14.61 12.19 8.90
CA GLU A 166 -14.72 11.56 10.23
C GLU A 166 -14.23 12.47 11.34
N THR A 167 -13.09 13.11 11.12
CA THR A 167 -12.52 14.03 12.10
C THR A 167 -13.45 15.22 12.32
N HIS A 168 -14.02 15.76 11.26
CA HIS A 168 -15.00 16.85 11.36
C HIS A 168 -16.23 16.44 12.19
N VAL A 169 -16.82 15.27 11.93
CA VAL A 169 -17.95 14.74 12.72
C VAL A 169 -17.58 14.61 14.19
N TYR A 170 -16.45 13.97 14.49
CA TYR A 170 -15.98 13.79 15.86
C TYR A 170 -15.82 15.13 16.61
N LEU A 171 -15.23 16.15 15.96
CA LEU A 171 -15.00 17.45 16.61
C LEU A 171 -16.31 18.20 16.91
N ASN A 172 -17.36 17.98 16.12
CA ASN A 172 -18.66 18.60 16.37
C ASN A 172 -19.46 17.88 17.48
N GLU A 173 -19.32 16.56 17.58
CA GLU A 173 -20.05 15.76 18.58
C GLU A 173 -19.37 15.76 19.95
N ARG A 174 -18.03 15.72 19.97
CA ARG A 174 -17.25 15.66 21.21
C ARG A 174 -17.26 17.02 21.91
N LYS A 175 -17.77 17.06 23.15
CA LYS A 175 -17.71 18.25 24.02
C LYS A 175 -16.61 18.12 25.06
N GLN A 176 -15.81 19.16 25.22
CA GLN A 176 -14.86 19.34 26.33
C GLN A 176 -14.89 20.80 26.76
N PHE A 177 -14.66 21.06 28.05
CA PHE A 177 -14.75 22.42 28.61
C PHE A 177 -16.11 23.08 28.33
N GLY A 178 -17.19 22.29 28.35
CA GLY A 178 -18.56 22.76 28.16
C GLY A 178 -18.99 23.05 26.72
N VAL A 179 -18.07 22.99 25.74
CA VAL A 179 -18.34 23.31 24.33
C VAL A 179 -17.86 22.20 23.37
N PRO A 180 -18.42 22.09 22.15
CA PRO A 180 -17.88 21.20 21.12
C PRO A 180 -16.41 21.49 20.81
N LEU A 181 -15.61 20.47 20.51
CA LEU A 181 -14.21 20.66 20.13
C LEU A 181 -14.06 21.54 18.88
N ALA A 182 -15.03 21.50 17.96
CA ALA A 182 -15.06 22.31 16.76
C ALA A 182 -15.10 23.83 17.02
N SER A 183 -15.42 24.30 18.23
CA SER A 183 -15.41 25.73 18.55
C SER A 183 -14.00 26.28 18.83
N PHE A 184 -13.00 25.41 19.03
CA PHE A 184 -11.64 25.86 19.34
C PHE A 184 -10.86 26.23 18.08
N GLN A 185 -10.41 27.49 18.00
CA GLN A 185 -9.66 28.05 16.86
C GLN A 185 -8.43 27.21 16.48
N ALA A 186 -7.69 26.69 17.47
CA ALA A 186 -6.53 25.84 17.22
C ALA A 186 -6.87 24.55 16.44
N LEU A 187 -8.06 23.98 16.66
CA LEU A 187 -8.53 22.81 15.92
C LEU A 187 -9.09 23.20 14.55
N GLN A 188 -9.75 24.36 14.45
CA GLN A 188 -10.24 24.90 13.18
C GLN A 188 -9.10 25.16 12.19
N HIS A 189 -7.99 25.77 12.63
CA HIS A 189 -6.82 25.99 11.78
C HIS A 189 -6.24 24.68 11.22
N ARG A 190 -6.15 23.63 12.06
CA ARG A 190 -5.66 22.31 11.61
C ARG A 190 -6.61 21.66 10.61
N MET A 191 -7.92 21.77 10.82
CA MET A 191 -8.92 21.30 9.88
C MET A 191 -8.83 22.04 8.53
N ALA A 192 -8.58 23.36 8.55
CA ALA A 192 -8.37 24.14 7.34
C ALA A 192 -7.10 23.70 6.59
N ASP A 193 -5.98 23.48 7.30
CA ASP A 193 -4.74 22.97 6.70
C ASP A 193 -4.93 21.58 6.07
N MET A 194 -5.68 20.69 6.74
CA MET A 194 -6.02 19.37 6.21
C MET A 194 -6.89 19.47 4.95
N LEU A 195 -7.85 20.40 4.91
CA LEU A 195 -8.67 20.64 3.73
C LEU A 195 -7.82 21.14 2.55
N VAL A 196 -6.93 22.11 2.78
CA VAL A 196 -6.00 22.60 1.74
C VAL A 196 -5.13 21.47 1.21
N ALA A 197 -4.58 20.63 2.09
CA ALA A 197 -3.78 19.47 1.69
C ALA A 197 -4.59 18.47 0.85
N LEU A 198 -5.87 18.24 1.17
CA LEU A 198 -6.78 17.37 0.42
C LEU A 198 -7.07 17.93 -0.98
N GLU A 199 -7.34 19.23 -1.11
CA GLU A 199 -7.63 19.85 -2.41
C GLU A 199 -6.40 19.83 -3.32
N LEU A 200 -5.22 20.17 -2.80
CA LEU A 200 -3.96 20.04 -3.53
C LEU A 200 -3.68 18.59 -3.95
N SER A 201 -3.93 17.64 -3.06
CA SER A 201 -3.77 16.21 -3.36
C SER A 201 -4.74 15.74 -4.44
N SER A 202 -5.98 16.24 -4.42
CA SER A 202 -6.98 15.95 -5.45
C SER A 202 -6.54 16.49 -6.82
N ALA A 203 -6.03 17.73 -6.88
CA ALA A 203 -5.49 18.29 -8.12
C ALA A 203 -4.31 17.49 -8.67
N HIS A 204 -3.39 17.06 -7.80
CA HIS A 204 -2.28 16.18 -8.19
C HIS A 204 -2.77 14.83 -8.73
N ALA A 205 -3.76 14.21 -8.09
CA ALA A 205 -4.33 12.94 -8.53
C ALA A 205 -5.02 13.07 -9.90
N TYR A 206 -5.79 14.14 -10.13
CA TYR A 206 -6.40 14.40 -11.44
C TYR A 206 -5.36 14.62 -12.54
N ARG A 207 -4.30 15.39 -12.24
CA ARG A 207 -3.20 15.58 -13.19
C ARG A 207 -2.51 14.26 -13.52
N ALA A 208 -2.22 13.43 -12.53
CA ALA A 208 -1.62 12.11 -12.76
C ALA A 208 -2.55 11.23 -13.60
N ALA A 209 -3.84 11.15 -13.28
CA ALA A 209 -4.82 10.36 -14.03
C ALA A 209 -4.94 10.81 -15.50
N SER A 210 -4.97 12.11 -15.76
CA SER A 210 -4.98 12.67 -17.11
C SER A 210 -3.68 12.33 -17.86
N ALA A 211 -2.53 12.45 -17.18
CA ALA A 211 -1.22 12.18 -17.78
C ALA A 211 -0.97 10.70 -18.09
N VAL A 212 -1.64 9.75 -17.42
CA VAL A 212 -1.54 8.31 -17.74
C VAL A 212 -1.93 8.02 -19.19
N SER A 213 -2.87 8.79 -19.76
CA SER A 213 -3.28 8.65 -21.16
C SER A 213 -2.34 9.38 -22.14
N SER A 214 -1.35 10.11 -21.64
CA SER A 214 -0.39 10.83 -22.50
C SER A 214 0.57 9.86 -23.19
N ALA A 215 0.80 10.11 -24.48
CA ALA A 215 1.83 9.42 -25.26
C ALA A 215 3.26 9.81 -24.82
N CYS A 216 3.45 10.99 -24.22
CA CYS A 216 4.76 11.44 -23.75
C CYS A 216 5.11 10.75 -22.41
N ALA A 217 6.04 9.79 -22.46
CA ALA A 217 6.48 9.03 -21.29
C ALA A 217 7.12 9.93 -20.21
N THR A 218 7.91 10.92 -20.62
CA THR A 218 8.57 11.86 -19.70
C THR A 218 7.55 12.69 -18.91
N ASP A 219 6.55 13.26 -19.59
CA ASP A 219 5.52 14.07 -18.94
C ASP A 219 4.63 13.23 -18.03
N ARG A 220 4.28 12.01 -18.48
CA ARG A 220 3.52 11.04 -17.69
C ARG A 220 4.26 10.68 -16.40
N GLY A 221 5.51 10.22 -16.51
CA GLY A 221 6.33 9.83 -15.38
C GLY A 221 6.54 10.98 -14.38
N ALA A 222 6.77 12.20 -14.88
CA ALA A 222 6.92 13.39 -14.04
C ALA A 222 5.64 13.73 -13.26
N ALA A 223 4.48 13.72 -13.93
CA ALA A 223 3.18 14.01 -13.29
C ALA A 223 2.82 12.97 -12.22
N VAL A 224 3.00 11.68 -12.52
CA VAL A 224 2.70 10.57 -11.62
C VAL A 224 3.65 10.57 -10.41
N SER A 225 4.96 10.78 -10.65
CA SER A 225 5.95 10.85 -9.57
C SER A 225 5.69 12.03 -8.63
N ALA A 226 5.36 13.21 -9.18
CA ALA A 226 5.00 14.39 -8.40
C ALA A 226 3.77 14.12 -7.52
N ALA A 227 2.72 13.49 -8.07
CA ALA A 227 1.53 13.12 -7.31
C ALA A 227 1.86 12.13 -6.19
N LYS A 228 2.60 11.05 -6.47
CA LYS A 228 2.95 10.05 -5.47
C LYS A 228 3.78 10.61 -4.33
N ALA A 229 4.73 11.50 -4.65
CA ALA A 229 5.58 12.14 -3.66
C ALA A 229 4.80 13.12 -2.78
N PHE A 230 3.92 13.94 -3.37
CA PHE A 230 3.12 14.92 -2.64
C PHE A 230 2.07 14.23 -1.77
N ILE A 231 1.21 13.39 -2.38
CA ILE A 231 0.07 12.75 -1.72
C ILE A 231 0.56 11.81 -0.62
N GLY A 232 1.65 11.07 -0.82
CA GLY A 232 2.22 10.21 0.22
C GLY A 232 2.59 10.97 1.49
N ARG A 233 3.20 12.16 1.37
CA ARG A 233 3.54 13.01 2.52
C ARG A 233 2.30 13.68 3.12
N ALA A 234 1.41 14.19 2.28
CA ALA A 234 0.18 14.86 2.72
C ALA A 234 -0.75 13.89 3.49
N ALA A 235 -0.98 12.69 2.96
CA ALA A 235 -1.77 11.65 3.61
C ALA A 235 -1.18 11.24 4.97
N HIS A 236 0.14 11.04 5.03
CA HIS A 236 0.81 10.72 6.30
C HIS A 236 0.62 11.84 7.33
N ARG A 237 0.85 13.10 6.94
CA ARG A 237 0.64 14.25 7.83
C ARG A 237 -0.81 14.35 8.28
N MET A 238 -1.79 14.29 7.36
CA MET A 238 -3.21 14.32 7.71
C MET A 238 -3.60 13.20 8.68
N GLY A 239 -3.05 12.00 8.52
CA GLY A 239 -3.21 10.90 9.47
C GLY A 239 -2.77 11.27 10.88
N GLN A 240 -1.59 11.87 11.02
CA GLN A 240 -1.09 12.37 12.30
C GLN A 240 -1.97 13.48 12.88
N GLU A 241 -2.42 14.42 12.03
CA GLU A 241 -3.28 15.52 12.47
C GLU A 241 -4.61 15.02 13.03
N ALA A 242 -5.27 14.10 12.31
CA ALA A 242 -6.53 13.49 12.70
C ALA A 242 -6.43 12.74 14.04
N ILE A 243 -5.43 11.86 14.18
CA ILE A 243 -5.17 11.14 15.44
C ILE A 243 -4.93 12.14 16.56
N GLN A 244 -4.08 13.14 16.30
CA GLN A 244 -3.73 14.12 17.31
C GLN A 244 -4.99 14.87 17.78
N MET A 245 -5.85 15.38 16.90
CA MET A 245 -7.08 16.09 17.29
C MET A 245 -8.07 15.25 18.12
N GLN A 246 -7.97 13.93 18.06
CA GLN A 246 -8.81 13.03 18.85
C GLN A 246 -8.25 12.78 20.27
N THR A 247 -6.98 13.10 20.51
CA THR A 247 -6.34 12.91 21.82
C THR A 247 -6.46 14.13 22.75
N ILE A 248 -6.67 13.85 24.04
CA ILE A 248 -6.75 14.86 25.10
C ILE A 248 -5.46 15.70 25.23
N ILE A 249 -4.28 15.13 24.95
CA ILE A 249 -2.99 15.85 24.98
C ILE A 249 -2.96 17.00 23.97
N SER A 250 -3.72 16.92 22.87
CA SER A 250 -3.77 17.98 21.86
C SER A 250 -4.58 19.18 22.29
N LEU A 251 -5.57 18.98 23.15
CA LEU A 251 -6.28 20.09 23.77
C LEU A 251 -5.31 20.87 24.66
N VAL A 252 -4.54 20.17 25.50
CA VAL A 252 -3.51 20.79 26.34
C VAL A 252 -2.44 21.49 25.50
N SER A 253 -1.97 20.86 24.43
CA SER A 253 -0.99 21.46 23.49
C SER A 253 -1.53 22.68 22.75
N ALA A 254 -2.84 22.77 22.55
CA ALA A 254 -3.52 23.92 21.98
C ALA A 254 -3.80 25.03 23.01
N GLY A 255 -3.30 24.90 24.24
CA GLY A 255 -3.53 25.83 25.35
C GLY A 255 -4.87 25.64 26.05
N LEU A 256 -5.57 24.52 25.81
CA LEU A 256 -6.88 24.23 26.37
C LEU A 256 -6.76 23.32 27.59
N GLY A 257 -6.76 23.95 28.75
CA GLY A 257 -6.87 23.29 30.05
C GLY A 257 -5.69 22.38 30.39
N MET A 258 -5.97 21.41 31.24
CA MET A 258 -5.02 20.39 31.67
C MET A 258 -5.64 19.00 31.54
N ALA A 259 -4.78 18.01 31.39
CA ALA A 259 -5.17 16.63 31.22
C ALA A 259 -4.35 15.71 32.11
N LEU A 260 -5.00 14.68 32.63
CA LEU A 260 -4.32 13.54 33.20
C LEU A 260 -3.86 12.62 32.07
N ALA A 261 -2.58 12.26 32.08
CA ALA A 261 -1.99 11.32 31.14
C ALA A 261 -1.14 10.32 31.91
N PRO A 262 -1.09 9.04 31.50
CA PRO A 262 -0.17 8.07 32.06
C PRO A 262 1.27 8.55 31.98
N ALA A 263 2.08 8.26 33.01
CA ALA A 263 3.49 8.66 33.06
C ALA A 263 4.31 8.19 31.84
N SER A 264 3.91 7.09 31.20
CA SER A 264 4.51 6.58 29.96
C SER A 264 4.43 7.56 28.79
N LEU A 265 3.41 8.43 28.75
CA LEU A 265 3.25 9.45 27.70
C LEU A 265 4.15 10.67 27.90
N ARG A 266 4.85 10.80 29.04
CA ARG A 266 5.79 11.90 29.31
C ARG A 266 6.91 12.01 28.26
N LYS A 267 7.29 10.89 27.64
CA LYS A 267 8.32 10.84 26.59
C LYS A 267 7.84 11.40 25.25
N LEU A 268 6.54 11.61 25.06
CA LEU A 268 6.01 12.40 23.94
C LEU A 268 6.24 13.88 24.24
N ALA A 269 7.48 14.34 23.99
CA ALA A 269 7.80 15.77 24.03
C ALA A 269 6.91 16.49 23.00
N ARG A 270 6.14 17.48 23.46
CA ARG A 270 5.25 18.29 22.62
C ARG A 270 5.48 19.76 22.92
N ALA A 271 5.69 20.54 21.86
CA ALA A 271 5.82 21.99 21.98
C ALA A 271 4.55 22.57 22.62
N GLY A 272 4.71 23.44 23.61
CA GLY A 272 3.59 24.04 24.33
C GLY A 272 2.95 23.16 25.44
N VAL A 273 3.40 21.92 25.62
CA VAL A 273 2.91 21.04 26.70
C VAL A 273 3.95 20.92 27.80
N ARG A 274 3.57 21.28 29.04
CA ARG A 274 4.35 21.00 30.24
C ARG A 274 3.74 19.81 30.98
N TYR A 275 4.51 18.73 31.09
CA TYR A 275 4.13 17.60 31.94
C TYR A 275 4.47 17.93 33.39
N VAL A 276 3.48 17.79 34.27
CA VAL A 276 3.62 18.00 35.72
C VAL A 276 3.26 16.68 36.40
N ASP A 277 4.19 16.17 37.22
CA ASP A 277 3.91 14.99 38.04
C ASP A 277 2.93 15.38 39.15
N LEU A 278 1.90 14.57 39.37
CA LEU A 278 0.97 14.77 40.49
C LEU A 278 1.58 14.19 41.77
N VAL A 279 1.49 14.95 42.86
CA VAL A 279 1.71 14.43 44.21
C VAL A 279 0.42 13.70 44.61
N ASP A 280 0.51 12.42 44.92
CA ASP A 280 -0.62 11.51 45.16
C ASP A 280 -1.61 11.41 43.98
N PRO A 281 -1.19 10.85 42.84
CA PRO A 281 -2.07 10.71 41.69
C PRO A 281 -3.27 9.82 42.02
N PRO A 282 -4.47 10.16 41.53
CA PRO A 282 -5.64 9.30 41.70
C PRO A 282 -5.39 7.95 41.03
N ILE A 283 -5.80 6.88 41.69
CA ILE A 283 -5.84 5.55 41.06
C ILE A 283 -6.96 5.58 40.03
N LEU A 284 -6.58 5.53 38.75
CA LEU A 284 -7.53 5.46 37.64
C LEU A 284 -7.84 4.00 37.35
N GLU A 285 -9.09 3.61 37.54
CA GLU A 285 -9.57 2.32 37.08
C GLU A 285 -9.51 2.30 35.54
N THR A 286 -8.67 1.43 34.99
CA THR A 286 -8.39 1.36 33.55
C THR A 286 -8.96 0.07 33.00
N GLY A 287 -10.00 0.17 32.18
CA GLY A 287 -10.55 -0.98 31.44
C GLY A 287 -9.75 -1.24 30.16
N LEU A 288 -9.40 -2.50 29.92
CA LEU A 288 -8.86 -2.98 28.65
C LEU A 288 -9.92 -3.84 27.98
N VAL A 289 -10.21 -3.56 26.71
CA VAL A 289 -11.19 -4.33 25.92
C VAL A 289 -10.49 -4.87 24.68
N TRP A 290 -10.66 -6.16 24.43
CA TRP A 290 -10.17 -6.84 23.24
C TRP A 290 -11.23 -7.82 22.73
N ARG A 291 -11.06 -8.30 21.49
CA ARG A 291 -11.93 -9.35 20.95
C ARG A 291 -11.58 -10.69 21.58
N ARG A 292 -12.59 -11.45 22.03
CA ARG A 292 -12.41 -12.72 22.76
C ARG A 292 -11.60 -13.77 21.97
N ASP A 293 -11.62 -13.69 20.63
CA ASP A 293 -10.90 -14.55 19.70
C ASP A 293 -9.53 -14.00 19.24
N GLU A 294 -9.09 -12.85 19.75
CA GLU A 294 -7.80 -12.25 19.41
C GLU A 294 -6.64 -12.97 20.13
N ALA A 295 -5.79 -13.65 19.36
CA ALA A 295 -4.67 -14.45 19.87
C ALA A 295 -3.29 -13.82 19.62
N ALA A 296 -3.22 -12.53 19.25
CA ALA A 296 -1.95 -11.87 18.96
C ALA A 296 -0.93 -12.03 20.11
N PRO A 297 0.33 -12.41 19.83
CA PRO A 297 1.38 -12.56 20.85
C PRO A 297 1.58 -11.29 21.70
N THR A 298 1.35 -10.11 21.13
CA THR A 298 1.43 -8.83 21.82
C THR A 298 0.35 -8.68 22.89
N LEU A 299 -0.89 -9.07 22.57
CA LEU A 299 -1.99 -9.07 23.53
C LEU A 299 -1.73 -10.09 24.64
N GLN A 300 -1.28 -11.31 24.30
CA GLN A 300 -0.92 -12.34 25.27
C GLN A 300 0.26 -11.93 26.17
N GLY A 301 1.20 -11.14 25.63
CA GLY A 301 2.26 -10.51 26.42
C GLY A 301 1.72 -9.44 27.36
N LEU A 302 0.81 -8.60 26.88
CA LEU A 302 0.17 -7.55 27.68
C LEU A 302 -0.69 -8.13 28.81
N LEU A 303 -1.48 -9.16 28.55
CA LEU A 303 -2.33 -9.82 29.55
C LEU A 303 -1.51 -10.48 30.66
N ARG A 304 -0.40 -11.16 30.31
CA ARG A 304 0.55 -11.69 31.29
C ARG A 304 1.19 -10.61 32.15
N LEU A 305 1.58 -9.48 31.54
CA LEU A 305 2.12 -8.33 32.27
C LEU A 305 1.07 -7.69 33.20
N ALA A 306 -0.20 -7.73 32.80
CA ALA A 306 -1.32 -7.25 33.60
C ALA A 306 -1.76 -8.24 34.69
N GLY A 307 -1.14 -9.42 34.80
CA GLY A 307 -1.52 -10.45 35.78
C GLY A 307 -2.88 -11.11 35.51
N VAL A 308 -3.37 -11.03 34.27
CA VAL A 308 -4.62 -11.66 33.84
C VAL A 308 -4.32 -13.09 33.38
N ASP A 309 -4.42 -14.05 34.29
CA ASP A 309 -4.31 -15.49 34.01
C ASP A 309 -5.73 -16.10 33.96
N GLY A 310 -6.22 -16.43 32.75
CA GLY A 310 -7.50 -17.15 32.55
C GLY A 310 -8.46 -16.51 31.55
N PRO A 311 -9.54 -17.22 31.14
CA PRO A 311 -10.52 -16.69 30.21
C PRO A 311 -11.25 -15.48 30.83
N ALA A 312 -11.50 -14.47 30.00
CA ALA A 312 -12.08 -13.18 30.39
C ALA A 312 -13.24 -13.33 31.40
N LEU A 313 -13.14 -12.61 32.52
CA LEU A 313 -14.20 -12.49 33.52
C LEU A 313 -15.50 -12.04 32.84
N ASP A 314 -16.60 -12.74 33.16
CA ASP A 314 -17.95 -12.50 32.63
C ASP A 314 -18.53 -11.13 33.03
#